data_AF-A0A441YEJ3-F1
#
_entry.id   AF-A0A441YEJ3-F1
#
_cell.length_a   1.000
_cell.length_b   1.000
_cell.length_c   1.000
_cell.angle_alpha   90.00
_cell.angle_beta   90.00
_cell.angle_gamma   90.00
#
_symmetry.space_group_name_H-M   'P 1'
#
loop_
_entity.id
_entity.type
_entity.pdbx_description
1 polymer ?
#
loop_
_entity_poly.entity_id
_entity_poly.type
_entity_poly.pdbx_seq_one_letter_code
_entity_poly.pdbx_strand_id
1 'polypeptide(L)' 'MDIAPPPERDQTGSQSVDRALSLLSMVGRHADRGVSLSDIVEESGLNKPTTRRLLLALMRAGMIEQDEMTRRYYL' A
#
# COMPACT_ATOMS: atom_id res chain seq x y z
N MET A 1 35.76 -22.98 -4.17
CA MET A 1 34.41 -23.52 -3.99
C MET A 1 33.48 -22.33 -4.07
N ASP A 2 32.95 -22.08 -5.27
CA ASP A 2 32.00 -20.98 -5.51
C ASP A 2 30.67 -21.34 -4.84
N ILE A 3 30.39 -20.70 -3.71
CA ILE A 3 29.08 -20.80 -3.07
C ILE A 3 28.16 -19.91 -3.89
N ALA A 4 27.33 -20.52 -4.74
CA ALA A 4 26.26 -19.81 -5.43
C ALA A 4 25.42 -19.04 -4.38
N PRO A 5 25.00 -17.79 -4.65
CA PRO A 5 24.17 -17.05 -3.73
C PRO A 5 22.90 -17.86 -3.43
N PRO A 6 22.38 -17.79 -2.18
CA PRO A 6 21.16 -18.51 -1.83
C PRO A 6 20.05 -18.13 -2.81
N PRO A 7 19.16 -19.08 -3.16
CA PRO A 7 18.06 -18.79 -4.07
C PRO A 7 17.32 -17.56 -3.52
N GLU A 8 17.06 -16.58 -4.40
CA GLU A 8 16.26 -15.41 -4.06
C GLU A 8 14.94 -15.93 -3.50
N ARG A 9 14.84 -15.92 -2.16
CA ARG A 9 13.60 -16.23 -1.44
C ARG A 9 12.50 -15.40 -2.10
N ASP A 10 11.25 -15.86 -2.11
CA ASP A 10 10.08 -15.16 -2.65
C ASP A 10 9.89 -13.74 -2.05
N GLN A 11 10.78 -12.82 -2.41
CA GLN A 11 10.91 -11.48 -1.88
C GLN A 11 9.73 -10.63 -2.33
N THR A 12 9.08 -11.02 -3.42
CA THR A 12 7.94 -10.31 -4.00
C THR A 12 6.71 -10.35 -3.09
N GLY A 13 6.44 -11.49 -2.45
CA GLY A 13 5.29 -11.69 -1.57
C GLY A 13 5.42 -10.88 -0.28
N SER A 14 6.51 -11.09 0.46
CA SER A 14 6.80 -10.35 1.70
C SER A 14 6.81 -8.84 1.45
N GLN A 15 7.51 -8.38 0.41
CA GLN A 15 7.56 -6.95 0.11
C GLN A 15 6.19 -6.37 -0.28
N SER A 16 5.28 -7.16 -0.84
CA SER A 16 3.92 -6.69 -1.15
C SER A 16 3.10 -6.48 0.11
N VAL A 17 3.25 -7.36 1.11
CA VAL A 17 2.63 -7.21 2.43
C VAL A 17 3.20 -6.01 3.16
N ASP A 18 4.52 -5.85 3.19
CA ASP A 18 5.18 -4.72 3.85
C ASP A 18 4.75 -3.37 3.25
N ARG A 19 4.62 -3.30 1.92
CA ARG A 19 4.08 -2.12 1.23
C ARG A 19 2.62 -1.87 1.59
N ALA A 20 1.78 -2.90 1.63
CA ALA A 20 0.37 -2.75 2.01
C ALA A 20 0.21 -2.22 3.44
N LEU A 21 0.97 -2.76 4.40
CA LEU A 21 0.96 -2.30 5.79
C LEU A 21 1.49 -0.87 5.94
N SER A 22 2.49 -0.50 5.12
CA SER A 22 2.97 0.88 5.06
C SER A 22 1.91 1.85 4.56
N LEU A 23 1.16 1.48 3.50
CA LEU A 23 0.03 2.27 3.01
C LEU A 23 -1.10 2.37 4.02
N LEU A 24 -1.43 1.27 4.72
CA LEU A 24 -2.44 1.26 5.78
C LEU A 24 -2.07 2.23 6.91
N SER A 25 -0.81 2.19 7.35
CA SER A 25 -0.29 3.10 8.38
C SER A 25 -0.35 4.56 7.93
N MET A 26 -0.08 4.83 6.65
CA MET A 26 -0.16 6.17 6.05
C MET A 26 -1.59 6.72 6.04
N VAL A 27 -2.56 5.91 5.60
CA VAL A 27 -3.99 6.28 5.66
C VAL A 27 -4.41 6.57 7.09
N GLY A 28 -3.99 5.75 8.05
CA GLY A 28 -4.30 5.93 9.46
C GLY A 28 -3.77 7.21 10.11
N ARG A 29 -2.63 7.73 9.63
CA ARG A 29 -2.12 9.03 10.10
C ARG A 29 -3.03 10.21 9.76
N HIS A 30 -4.01 10.03 8.88
CA HIS A 30 -4.88 11.09 8.37
C HIS A 30 -6.36 10.69 8.49
N ALA A 31 -6.70 9.89 9.50
CA ALA A 31 -8.05 9.31 9.66
C ALA A 31 -9.17 10.37 9.80
N ASP A 32 -8.86 11.57 10.26
CA ASP A 32 -9.80 12.68 10.42
C ASP A 32 -10.23 13.32 9.08
N ARG A 33 -9.31 13.41 8.12
CA ARG A 33 -9.50 14.13 6.85
C ARG A 33 -9.46 13.24 5.61
N GLY A 34 -8.96 12.01 5.74
CA GLY A 34 -8.70 11.07 4.66
C GLY A 34 -7.60 11.51 3.71
N VAL A 35 -7.07 10.56 2.93
CA VAL A 35 -5.91 10.80 2.05
C VAL A 35 -6.30 10.61 0.58
N SER A 36 -5.86 11.51 -0.31
CA SER A 36 -6.09 11.34 -1.74
C SER A 36 -5.14 10.30 -2.34
N LEU A 37 -5.50 9.70 -3.49
CA LEU A 37 -4.60 8.76 -4.18
C LEU A 37 -3.26 9.42 -4.58
N SER A 38 -3.27 10.70 -4.97
CA SER A 38 -2.06 11.41 -5.36
C SER A 38 -1.10 11.56 -4.18
N ASP A 39 -1.61 11.95 -3.01
CA ASP A 39 -0.78 12.14 -1.82
C ASP A 39 -0.19 10.80 -1.36
N ILE A 40 -0.97 9.70 -1.42
CA ILE A 40 -0.47 8.36 -1.11
C ILE A 40 0.65 7.95 -2.08
N VAL A 41 0.49 8.22 -3.38
CA VAL A 41 1.53 7.93 -4.39
C VAL A 41 2.80 8.72 -4.12
N GLU A 42 2.67 10.01 -3.82
CA GLU A 42 3.78 10.90 -3.53
C GLU A 42 4.52 10.47 -2.26
N GLU A 43 3.82 10.27 -1.15
CA GLU A 43 4.43 9.94 0.15
C GLU A 43 5.00 8.52 0.17
N SER A 44 4.37 7.56 -0.54
CA SER A 44 4.85 6.17 -0.55
C SER A 44 6.03 5.91 -1.49
N GLY A 45 6.27 6.81 -2.46
CA GLY A 45 7.22 6.60 -3.54
C GLY A 45 6.86 5.44 -4.49
N LEU A 46 5.67 4.85 -4.34
CA LEU A 46 5.19 3.78 -5.21
C LEU A 46 4.54 4.35 -6.46
N ASN A 47 4.69 3.64 -7.59
CA ASN A 47 3.96 4.02 -8.79
C ASN A 47 2.44 3.86 -8.61
N LYS A 48 1.67 4.72 -9.29
CA LYS A 48 0.20 4.78 -9.20
C LYS A 48 -0.50 3.42 -9.42
N PRO A 49 -0.12 2.57 -10.40
CA PRO A 49 -0.73 1.25 -10.57
C PRO A 49 -0.52 0.33 -9.36
N THR A 50 0.68 0.30 -8.79
CA THR A 50 1.02 -0.52 -7.61
C THR A 50 0.24 -0.03 -6.39
N THR A 51 0.26 1.28 -6.14
CA THR A 51 -0.50 1.90 -5.05
C THR A 51 -1.98 1.56 -5.15
N ARG A 52 -2.61 1.75 -6.32
CA ARG A 52 -4.03 1.45 -6.51
C ARG A 52 -4.34 -0.03 -6.28
N ARG A 53 -3.49 -0.95 -6.75
CA ARG A 53 -3.69 -2.39 -6.54
C ARG A 53 -3.68 -2.76 -5.05
N LEU A 54 -2.74 -2.19 -4.30
CA LEU A 54 -2.62 -2.43 -2.86
C LEU A 54 -3.79 -1.83 -2.07
N LEU A 55 -4.18 -0.57 -2.37
CA LEU A 55 -5.34 0.06 -1.74
C LEU A 55 -6.63 -0.73 -2.00
N LEU A 56 -6.86 -1.20 -3.23
CA LEU A 56 -8.01 -2.06 -3.53
C LEU A 56 -7.96 -3.39 -2.78
N ALA A 57 -6.77 -3.95 -2.53
CA ALA A 57 -6.64 -5.16 -1.72
C ALA A 57 -6.98 -4.90 -0.25
N LEU A 58 -6.53 -3.78 0.31
CA LEU A 58 -6.88 -3.34 1.66
C LEU A 58 -8.40 -3.08 1.79
N MET A 59 -9.02 -2.44 0.79
CA MET A 59 -10.48 -2.26 0.75
C MET A 59 -11.24 -3.58 0.72
N ARG A 60 -10.81 -4.55 -0.11
CA ARG A 60 -11.43 -5.88 -0.13
C ARG A 60 -11.28 -6.63 1.20
N ALA A 61 -10.22 -6.34 1.95
CA ALA A 61 -9.98 -6.90 3.28
C ALA A 61 -10.71 -6.13 4.39
N GLY A 62 -11.41 -5.03 4.08
CA GLY A 62 -12.12 -4.19 5.07
C GLY A 62 -11.20 -3.37 5.97
N MET A 63 -9.95 -3.14 5.54
CA MET A 63 -8.93 -2.43 6.35
C MET A 63 -8.90 -0.93 6.09
N ILE A 64 -9.43 -0.51 4.94
CA ILE A 64 -9.64 0.89 4.57
C ILE A 64 -10.93 1.00 3.77
N GLU A 65 -11.51 2.19 3.73
CA GLU A 65 -12.59 2.56 2.83
C GLU A 65 -12.21 3.74 1.95
N GLN A 66 -12.97 3.95 0.87
CA GLN A 66 -12.83 5.13 0.02
C GLN A 66 -14.17 5.83 -0.07
N ASP A 67 -14.20 7.10 0.33
CA ASP A 67 -15.38 7.94 0.17
C ASP A 67 -15.69 8.13 -1.33
N GLU A 68 -16.95 7.90 -1.72
CA GLU A 68 -17.33 7.87 -3.13
C GLU A 68 -17.29 9.24 -3.79
N MET A 69 -17.57 10.30 -3.02
CA MET A 69 -17.65 11.68 -3.51
C MET A 69 -16.28 12.33 -3.62
N THR A 70 -15.50 12.28 -2.54
CA THR A 70 -14.20 12.94 -2.39
C THR A 70 -13.04 12.08 -2.88
N ARG A 71 -13.26 10.77 -3.06
CA ARG A 71 -12.25 9.78 -3.43
C ARG A 71 -11.10 9.66 -2.43
N ARG A 72 -11.29 10.14 -1.19
CA ARG A 72 -10.31 10.03 -0.12
C ARG A 72 -10.41 8.67 0.57
N TYR A 73 -9.26 8.14 0.98
CA TYR A 73 -9.15 6.89 1.71
C TYR A 73 -9.10 7.13 3.22
N TYR A 74 -9.79 6.28 3.96
CA TYR A 74 -9.91 6.31 5.43
C TYR A 74 -9.63 4.92 6.00
N LEU A 75 -9.19 4.85 7.26
CA LEU A 75 -9.14 3.60 8.03
C LEU A 75 -10.55 3.14 8.39
#